data_AF-A0A8S0WGA4-F1
#
_entry.id   AF-A0A8S0WGA4-F1
#
_cell.length_a   1.000
_cell.length_b   1.000
_cell.length_c   1.000
_cell.angle_alpha   90.00
_cell.angle_beta   90.00
_cell.angle_gamma   90.00
#
_symmetry.space_group_name_H-M   'P 1'
#
loop_
_entity.id
_entity.type
_entity.pdbx_description
1 polymer ?
#
loop_
_entity_poly.entity_id
_entity_poly.type
_entity_poly.pdbx_seq_one_letter_code
_entity_poly.pdbx_strand_id
1 'polypeptide(L)'
;MDQNASNDTEPKLSPLFWDPNADVTFISSDGVLFKIYRRHLEPTTGGFPGADAMVVGPEPVALPEPANVLEVLFQFIQAPTEATNFRQPSVHDMQEDIFFAVAEAAEKYLVYGAMNICITFMRCAHLL
;
A
#
# COMPACT_ATOMS: atom_id res chain seq x y z
N MET A 1 -20.41 -34.16 -16.13
CA MET A 1 -19.79 -33.45 -17.25
C MET A 1 -20.62 -32.19 -17.40
N ASP A 2 -20.21 -31.00 -16.97
CA ASP A 2 -18.84 -30.47 -16.91
C ASP A 2 -18.57 -29.50 -15.75
N GLN A 3 -17.46 -29.80 -15.08
CA GLN A 3 -16.38 -28.96 -14.54
C GLN A 3 -16.74 -27.55 -14.03
N ASN A 4 -16.83 -27.51 -12.69
CA ASN A 4 -16.61 -26.35 -11.83
C ASN A 4 -15.27 -25.69 -12.18
N ALA A 5 -15.30 -24.56 -12.90
CA ALA A 5 -14.12 -23.76 -13.18
C ALA A 5 -13.83 -22.84 -11.98
N SER A 6 -13.35 -23.43 -10.88
CA SER A 6 -12.57 -22.69 -9.90
C SER A 6 -11.23 -22.36 -10.55
N ASN A 7 -11.15 -21.21 -11.21
CA ASN A 7 -9.86 -20.60 -11.55
C ASN A 7 -9.22 -20.15 -10.23
N ASP A 8 -8.68 -21.11 -9.46
CA ASP A 8 -7.74 -20.88 -8.38
C ASP A 8 -6.45 -20.35 -9.01
N THR A 9 -6.50 -19.09 -9.42
CA THR A 9 -5.33 -18.34 -9.84
C THR A 9 -4.57 -18.10 -8.55
N GLU A 10 -3.40 -18.71 -8.42
CA GLU A 10 -2.52 -18.54 -7.27
C GLU A 10 -2.41 -17.04 -6.93
N PRO A 11 -2.62 -16.65 -5.66
CA PRO A 11 -2.70 -15.25 -5.30
C PRO A 11 -1.38 -14.55 -5.65
N LYS A 12 -1.49 -13.46 -6.41
CA LYS A 12 -0.31 -12.71 -6.87
C LYS A 12 0.29 -11.96 -5.67
N LEU A 13 1.56 -12.18 -5.38
CA LEU A 13 2.28 -11.43 -4.35
C LEU A 13 2.98 -10.20 -4.94
N SER A 14 3.04 -9.11 -4.19
CA SER A 14 3.87 -7.96 -4.57
C SER A 14 5.35 -8.34 -4.53
N PRO A 15 6.15 -7.97 -5.56
CA PRO A 15 7.59 -8.21 -5.57
C PRO A 15 8.35 -7.37 -4.54
N LEU A 16 7.73 -6.29 -4.03
CA LEU A 16 8.33 -5.40 -3.04
C LEU A 16 7.96 -5.77 -1.60
N PHE A 17 6.84 -6.46 -1.40
CA PHE A 17 6.25 -6.71 -0.08
C PHE A 17 5.80 -8.16 0.08
N TRP A 18 6.74 -9.09 0.20
CA TRP A 18 6.48 -10.53 0.27
C TRP A 18 7.18 -11.28 1.42
N ASP A 19 7.79 -10.56 2.36
CA ASP A 19 8.54 -11.19 3.47
C ASP A 19 7.63 -12.17 4.24
N PRO A 20 7.98 -13.46 4.34
CA PRO A 20 7.16 -14.45 5.02
C PRO A 20 6.99 -14.19 6.52
N ASN A 21 7.85 -13.37 7.13
CA ASN A 21 7.78 -13.04 8.56
C ASN A 21 6.94 -11.79 8.87
N ALA A 22 6.45 -11.08 7.85
CA ALA A 22 5.52 -9.98 8.08
C ALA A 22 4.18 -10.50 8.62
N ASP A 23 3.63 -9.74 9.57
CA ASP A 23 2.55 -10.15 10.46
C ASP A 23 1.19 -9.51 10.12
N VAL A 24 1.13 -8.79 8.99
CA VAL A 24 -0.09 -8.29 8.37
C VAL A 24 -0.04 -8.60 6.88
N THR A 25 -1.15 -9.11 6.35
CA THR A 25 -1.34 -9.27 4.91
C THR A 25 -2.52 -8.41 4.46
N PHE A 26 -2.29 -7.52 3.51
CA PHE A 26 -3.33 -6.80 2.80
C PHE A 26 -3.58 -7.43 1.42
N ILE A 27 -4.80 -7.30 0.91
CA ILE A 27 -5.15 -7.66 -0.47
C ILE A 27 -5.74 -6.44 -1.19
N SER A 28 -5.21 -6.12 -2.36
CA SER A 28 -5.74 -5.06 -3.23
C SER A 28 -7.03 -5.48 -3.91
N SER A 29 -7.77 -4.52 -4.49
CA SER A 29 -9.00 -4.81 -5.23
C SER A 29 -8.78 -5.62 -6.51
N ASP A 30 -7.57 -5.64 -7.05
CA ASP A 30 -7.13 -6.46 -8.18
C ASP A 30 -6.40 -7.75 -7.76
N GLY A 31 -6.50 -8.14 -6.47
CA GLY A 31 -6.12 -9.47 -5.99
C GLY A 31 -4.63 -9.67 -5.69
N VAL A 32 -3.87 -8.59 -5.49
CA VAL A 32 -2.45 -8.65 -5.13
C VAL A 32 -2.28 -8.59 -3.61
N LEU A 33 -1.51 -9.53 -3.08
CA LEU A 33 -1.16 -9.64 -1.67
C LEU A 33 0.08 -8.82 -1.32
N PHE A 34 0.00 -8.09 -0.20
CA PHE A 34 1.08 -7.29 0.36
C PHE A 34 1.34 -7.72 1.80
N LYS A 35 2.57 -8.18 2.06
CA LYS A 35 3.01 -8.54 3.41
C LYS A 35 3.78 -7.38 4.04
N ILE A 36 3.20 -6.79 5.09
CA ILE A 36 3.71 -5.59 5.76
C ILE A 36 3.90 -5.88 7.25
N TYR A 37 4.96 -5.33 7.85
CA TYR A 37 5.16 -5.45 9.29
C TYR A 37 4.33 -4.41 10.06
N ARG A 38 3.57 -4.85 11.07
CA ARG A 38 2.75 -3.96 11.93
C ARG A 38 3.56 -2.87 12.61
N ARG A 39 4.79 -3.19 13.04
CA ARG A 39 5.72 -2.22 13.66
C ARG A 39 6.01 -1.00 12.78
N HIS A 40 5.78 -1.09 11.47
CA HIS A 40 5.92 0.05 10.56
C HIS A 40 4.60 0.79 10.36
N LEU A 41 3.44 0.12 10.47
CA LEU A 41 2.12 0.74 10.35
C LEU A 41 1.83 1.70 11.50
N GLU A 42 2.05 1.27 12.74
CA GLU A 42 1.70 2.04 13.95
C GLU A 42 2.31 3.45 13.99
N PRO A 43 3.62 3.66 13.71
CA PRO A 43 4.21 4.99 13.76
C PRO A 43 3.97 5.84 12.50
N THR A 44 3.58 5.23 11.37
CA THR A 44 3.52 5.94 10.07
C THR A 44 2.10 6.19 9.56
N THR A 45 1.09 5.63 10.24
CA THR A 45 -0.30 5.68 9.80
C THR A 45 -1.26 5.95 10.97
N GLY A 46 -2.53 6.22 10.65
CA GLY A 46 -3.58 6.39 11.66
C GLY A 46 -4.96 5.85 11.29
N GLY A 47 -5.16 5.41 10.04
CA GLY A 47 -6.48 5.04 9.51
C GLY A 47 -6.59 3.63 8.91
N PHE A 48 -5.56 2.79 9.01
CA PHE A 48 -5.63 1.43 8.47
C PHE A 48 -6.59 0.53 9.26
N PRO A 49 -7.47 -0.23 8.58
CA PRO A 49 -8.23 -1.31 9.20
C PRO A 49 -7.26 -2.35 9.78
N GLY A 50 -7.39 -2.69 11.07
CA GLY A 50 -6.52 -3.65 11.75
C GLY A 50 -5.26 -3.07 12.40
N ALA A 51 -5.12 -1.73 12.46
CA ALA A 51 -4.12 -1.08 13.31
C ALA A 51 -4.41 -1.30 14.81
N ASP A 52 -5.67 -1.47 15.20
CA ASP A 52 -6.04 -2.02 16.51
C ASP A 52 -5.82 -3.54 16.50
N ALA A 53 -5.00 -3.99 17.44
CA ALA A 53 -4.34 -5.31 17.54
C ALA A 53 -5.24 -6.57 17.54
N MET A 54 -6.54 -6.49 17.23
CA MET A 54 -7.51 -7.59 17.34
C MET A 54 -7.93 -8.24 16.02
N VAL A 55 -7.56 -7.72 14.83
CA VAL A 55 -8.05 -8.24 13.52
C VAL A 55 -7.05 -9.18 12.83
N VAL A 56 -5.98 -9.58 13.50
CA VAL A 56 -4.89 -10.36 12.90
C VAL A 56 -5.24 -11.85 12.90
N GLY A 57 -6.12 -12.23 11.98
CA GLY A 57 -6.37 -13.61 11.61
C GLY A 57 -5.49 -14.06 10.45
N PRO A 58 -5.63 -15.32 9.98
CA PRO A 58 -4.96 -15.81 8.77
C PRO A 58 -5.46 -15.11 7.50
N GLU A 59 -6.61 -14.41 7.56
CA GLU A 59 -7.27 -13.81 6.42
C GLU A 59 -6.67 -12.44 6.06
N PRO A 60 -6.38 -12.18 4.77
CA PRO A 60 -5.94 -10.87 4.30
C PRO A 60 -6.96 -9.76 4.56
N VAL A 61 -6.47 -8.56 4.93
CA VAL A 61 -7.29 -7.35 5.04
C VAL A 61 -7.51 -6.76 3.65
N ALA A 62 -8.75 -6.77 3.17
CA ALA A 62 -9.10 -6.24 1.86
C ALA A 62 -9.13 -4.70 1.83
N LEU A 63 -8.43 -4.12 0.87
CA LEU A 63 -8.41 -2.70 0.58
C LEU A 63 -8.98 -2.45 -0.83
N PRO A 64 -9.82 -1.42 -1.04
CA PRO A 64 -10.44 -1.17 -2.34
C PRO A 64 -9.47 -0.60 -3.39
N GLU A 65 -8.29 -0.15 -3.00
CA GLU A 65 -7.29 0.39 -3.92
C GLU A 65 -6.59 -0.71 -4.74
N PRO A 66 -6.27 -0.45 -6.02
CA PRO A 66 -5.51 -1.37 -6.84
C PRO A 66 -4.04 -1.47 -6.41
N ALA A 67 -3.37 -2.54 -6.83
CA ALA A 67 -2.02 -2.87 -6.40
C ALA A 67 -0.99 -1.78 -6.68
N ASN A 68 -1.07 -1.09 -7.81
CA ASN A 68 -0.15 -0.02 -8.18
C ASN A 68 -0.22 1.19 -7.23
N VAL A 69 -1.40 1.51 -6.69
CA VAL A 69 -1.59 2.56 -5.69
C VAL A 69 -1.07 2.11 -4.33
N LEU A 70 -1.44 0.90 -3.90
CA LEU A 70 -0.99 0.35 -2.62
C LEU A 70 0.52 0.15 -2.57
N GLU A 71 1.17 -0.23 -3.68
CA GLU A 71 2.61 -0.40 -3.73
C GLU A 71 3.35 0.92 -3.48
N VAL A 72 2.87 2.05 -4.01
CA VAL A 72 3.42 3.37 -3.71
C VAL A 72 3.15 3.74 -2.25
N LEU A 73 1.91 3.55 -1.78
CA LEU A 73 1.51 3.91 -0.43
C LEU A 73 2.33 3.15 0.62
N PHE A 74 2.52 1.85 0.44
CA PHE A 74 3.27 1.00 1.37
C PHE A 74 4.77 1.33 1.40
N GLN A 75 5.34 1.90 0.35
CA GLN A 75 6.73 2.40 0.38
C GLN A 75 6.93 3.59 1.32
N PHE A 76 5.87 4.36 1.63
CA PHE A 76 5.92 5.41 2.66
C PHE A 76 5.90 4.87 4.10
N ILE A 77 5.44 3.62 4.27
CA ILE A 77 5.27 2.95 5.57
C ILE A 77 6.49 2.10 5.87
N GLN A 78 6.86 1.25 4.92
CA GLN A 78 7.95 0.30 5.01
C GLN A 78 8.81 0.44 3.77
N ALA A 79 10.08 0.81 3.96
CA ALA A 79 11.04 0.76 2.88
C ALA A 79 11.16 -0.69 2.37
N PRO A 80 10.94 -0.93 1.06
CA PRO A 80 10.80 -2.30 0.56
C PRO A 80 12.13 -3.06 0.61
N THR A 81 13.26 -2.42 0.31
CA THR A 81 14.60 -3.06 0.35
C THR A 81 15.75 -2.05 0.39
N GLU A 82 16.96 -2.55 0.73
CA GLU A 82 18.26 -1.91 0.50
C GLU A 82 18.40 -1.33 -0.93
N ALA A 83 17.79 -1.98 -1.94
CA ALA A 83 17.88 -1.53 -3.34
C ALA A 83 17.26 -0.14 -3.56
N THR A 84 16.36 0.30 -2.69
CA THR A 84 15.79 1.66 -2.71
C THR A 84 16.60 2.66 -1.88
N ASN A 85 17.75 2.26 -1.32
CA ASN A 85 18.54 3.03 -0.35
C ASN A 85 17.67 3.61 0.79
N PHE A 86 16.62 2.89 1.19
CA PHE A 86 15.65 3.32 2.19
C PHE A 86 14.99 4.67 1.90
N ARG A 87 14.87 5.06 0.63
CA ARG A 87 14.21 6.31 0.22
C ARG A 87 12.71 6.11 0.06
N GLN A 88 11.95 7.14 0.44
CA GLN A 88 10.55 7.27 0.07
C GLN A 88 10.41 7.46 -1.44
N PRO A 89 9.29 7.00 -2.04
CA PRO A 89 9.09 7.11 -3.48
C PRO A 89 8.95 8.59 -3.89
N SER A 90 9.49 8.93 -5.06
CA SER A 90 9.28 10.26 -5.65
C SER A 90 7.89 10.33 -6.26
N VAL A 91 7.14 11.39 -5.94
CA VAL A 91 5.83 11.66 -6.57
C VAL A 91 5.92 12.55 -7.82
N HIS A 92 7.11 13.07 -8.14
CA HIS A 92 7.29 14.08 -9.19
C HIS A 92 6.96 13.56 -10.59
N ASP A 93 7.39 12.33 -10.88
CA ASP A 93 7.29 11.71 -12.21
C ASP A 93 6.13 10.71 -12.30
N MET A 94 5.22 10.72 -11.32
CA MET A 94 4.05 9.84 -11.32
C MET A 94 3.03 10.30 -12.36
N GLN A 95 2.35 9.33 -12.98
CA GLN A 95 1.17 9.64 -13.80
C GLN A 95 0.10 10.28 -12.91
N GLU A 96 -0.64 11.26 -13.45
CA GLU A 96 -1.57 12.09 -12.68
C GLU A 96 -2.64 11.25 -11.98
N ASP A 97 -3.20 10.26 -12.66
CA ASP A 97 -4.21 9.34 -12.13
C ASP A 97 -3.70 8.55 -10.92
N ILE A 98 -2.47 8.03 -11.01
CA ILE A 98 -1.80 7.33 -9.91
C ILE A 98 -1.51 8.31 -8.77
N PHE A 99 -1.00 9.51 -9.08
CA PHE A 99 -0.69 10.52 -8.08
C PHE A 99 -1.93 10.88 -7.26
N PHE A 100 -3.06 11.20 -7.90
CA PHE A 100 -4.29 11.56 -7.20
C PHE A 100 -4.86 10.39 -6.40
N ALA A 101 -4.81 9.17 -6.93
CA ALA A 101 -5.24 7.98 -6.21
C ALA A 101 -4.38 7.71 -4.96
N VAL A 102 -3.07 7.91 -5.05
CA VAL A 102 -2.15 7.82 -3.89
C VAL A 102 -2.44 8.91 -2.88
N ALA A 103 -2.68 10.16 -3.32
CA ALA A 103 -3.01 11.26 -2.42
C ALA A 103 -4.33 11.00 -1.67
N GLU A 104 -5.37 10.50 -2.36
CA GLU A 104 -6.64 10.11 -1.75
C GLU A 104 -6.46 8.98 -0.73
N ALA A 105 -5.74 7.92 -1.10
CA ALA A 105 -5.46 6.80 -0.20
C ALA A 105 -4.61 7.22 1.01
N ALA A 106 -3.67 8.14 0.83
CA ALA A 106 -2.84 8.69 1.90
C ALA A 106 -3.67 9.43 2.94
N GLU A 107 -4.62 10.28 2.53
CA GLU A 107 -5.55 10.95 3.44
C GLU A 107 -6.49 9.95 4.12
N LYS A 108 -7.04 8.98 3.37
CA LYS A 108 -7.95 7.96 3.88
C LYS A 108 -7.34 7.12 5.00
N TYR A 109 -6.09 6.67 4.81
CA TYR A 109 -5.39 5.80 5.76
C TYR A 109 -4.46 6.57 6.72
N LEU A 110 -4.46 7.90 6.61
CA LEU A 110 -3.62 8.80 7.40
C LEU A 110 -2.13 8.45 7.30
N VAL A 111 -1.63 8.18 6.09
CA VAL A 111 -0.21 7.85 5.85
C VAL A 111 0.61 9.13 5.83
N TYR A 112 1.15 9.50 6.99
CA TYR A 112 1.67 10.85 7.26
C TYR A 112 2.75 11.31 6.26
N GLY A 113 3.66 10.40 5.88
CA GLY A 113 4.70 10.71 4.90
C GLY A 113 4.14 11.03 3.51
N ALA A 114 3.21 10.21 3.04
CA ALA A 114 2.56 10.38 1.74
C ALA A 114 1.69 11.65 1.71
N MET A 115 0.90 11.90 2.76
CA MET A 115 0.07 13.11 2.89
C MET A 115 0.93 14.37 2.75
N ASN A 116 2.01 14.47 3.53
CA ASN A 116 2.88 15.65 3.52
C ASN A 116 3.50 15.90 2.15
N ILE A 117 3.97 14.84 1.48
CA ILE A 117 4.60 14.95 0.16
C ILE A 117 3.57 15.31 -0.91
N CYS A 118 2.39 14.69 -0.93
CA CYS A 118 1.34 15.00 -1.90
C CYS A 118 0.82 16.43 -1.73
N ILE A 119 0.53 16.87 -0.50
CA ILE A 119 0.09 18.24 -0.21
C ILE A 119 1.13 19.27 -0.63
N THR A 120 2.41 19.02 -0.32
CA THR A 120 3.51 19.91 -0.70
C THR A 120 3.63 20.00 -2.22
N PHE A 121 3.58 18.86 -2.91
CA PHE A 121 3.67 18.82 -4.37
C PHE A 121 2.51 19.58 -5.04
N MET A 122 1.26 19.33 -4.62
CA MET A 122 0.09 20.05 -5.15
C MET A 122 0.18 21.57 -4.93
N ARG A 123 0.68 22.02 -3.77
CA ARG A 123 0.87 23.44 -3.48
C ARG A 123 1.94 24.08 -4.37
N CYS A 124 3.03 23.37 -4.66
CA CYS A 124 4.08 23.86 -5.54
C CYS A 124 3.65 23.85 -7.01
N ALA A 125 2.93 22.81 -7.46
CA ALA A 125 2.41 22.71 -8.82
C ALA A 125 1.39 23.80 -9.13
N HIS A 126 0.62 24.27 -8.14
CA HIS A 126 -0.31 25.39 -8.29
C HIS A 126 0.37 26.77 -8.41
N LEU A 127 1.68 26.86 -8.13
CA LEU A 127 2.47 28.09 -8.19
C LEU A 127 3.33 28.22 -9.45
N LEU A 128 3.28 27.23 -10.36
CA LEU A 128 3.98 27.20 -11.63
C LEU A 128 3.00 27.35 -12.80
#